data_AF-A0A9D0I8K2-F1
#
_entry.id   AF-A0A9D0I8K2-F1
#
_cell.length_a   1.000
_cell.length_b   1.000
_cell.length_c   1.000
_cell.angle_alpha   90.00
_cell.angle_beta   90.00
_cell.angle_gamma   90.00
#
_symmetry.space_group_name_H-M   'P 1'
#
loop_
_entity.id
_entity.type
_entity.pdbx_description
1 polymer ?
#
loop_
_entity_poly.entity_id
_entity_poly.type
_entity_poly.pdbx_seq_one_letter_code
_entity_poly.pdbx_strand_id
1 'polypeptide(L)'
;MSAGPILFSNRGRSRPHPPGVDMKRSDELKKLSWEHHDALKFGRHIRKGLERGTDPELVGRYARYVTERFLEPHFRLEEEALVKRLDDEQKAEPVVQQVLDEHRQFGRMKEKLAQGGEARHQLLLAFVAMLRAHVNLEEKHFFPFVEQALDADALEQARQEIDRGHVPGELGWSPKFWE
;
A
#
# COMPACT_ATOMS: atom_id res chain seq x y z
N MET A 1 60.90 34.53 -3.58
CA MET A 1 59.45 34.69 -3.81
C MET A 1 59.05 33.59 -4.78
N SER A 2 58.68 32.38 -4.31
CA SER A 2 57.31 31.92 -3.94
C SER A 2 56.38 31.95 -5.17
N ALA A 3 55.65 30.92 -5.59
CA ALA A 3 55.17 29.70 -4.93
C ALA A 3 54.95 28.58 -5.98
N GLY A 4 54.78 27.35 -5.47
CA GLY A 4 54.69 26.09 -6.22
C GLY A 4 53.35 25.80 -6.93
N PRO A 5 53.15 24.53 -7.35
CA PRO A 5 52.12 24.15 -8.32
C PRO A 5 50.77 23.87 -7.67
N ILE A 6 49.68 24.16 -8.40
CA ILE A 6 48.31 23.80 -7.99
C ILE A 6 47.83 22.59 -8.79
N LEU A 7 47.71 21.48 -8.09
CA LEU A 7 46.88 20.33 -8.44
C LEU A 7 45.40 20.72 -8.30
N PHE A 8 44.60 20.53 -9.35
CA PHE A 8 43.16 20.34 -9.19
C PHE A 8 42.80 18.91 -9.63
N SER A 9 42.70 18.05 -8.63
CA SER A 9 41.76 16.94 -8.62
C SER A 9 40.35 17.52 -8.73
N ASN A 10 39.45 16.87 -9.47
CA ASN A 10 38.32 16.17 -8.86
C ASN A 10 37.16 15.91 -9.84
N ARG A 11 36.76 14.64 -9.85
CA ARG A 11 35.41 14.07 -10.04
C ARG A 11 34.71 14.17 -11.39
N GLY A 12 34.38 12.97 -11.88
CA GLY A 12 33.64 12.72 -13.11
C GLY A 12 32.23 13.31 -13.08
N ARG A 13 31.84 13.85 -14.23
CA ARG A 13 30.46 14.20 -14.53
C ARG A 13 29.70 12.91 -14.83
N SER A 14 28.91 12.44 -13.87
CA SER A 14 27.85 11.47 -14.13
C SER A 14 26.84 12.11 -15.10
N ARG A 15 26.53 11.37 -16.16
CA ARG A 15 25.60 11.77 -17.24
C ARG A 15 24.14 11.80 -16.72
N PRO A 16 23.24 12.60 -17.32
CA PRO A 16 21.82 12.56 -16.98
C PRO A 16 21.18 11.27 -17.50
N HIS A 17 20.28 10.69 -16.70
CA HIS A 17 19.49 9.49 -17.05
C HIS A 17 18.25 9.90 -17.89
N PRO A 18 17.88 9.17 -18.96
CA PRO A 18 16.69 9.49 -19.76
C PRO A 18 15.40 8.92 -19.14
N PRO A 19 14.21 9.45 -19.50
CA PRO A 19 12.94 9.03 -18.91
C PRO A 19 12.31 7.83 -19.64
N GLY A 20 11.63 6.98 -18.87
CA GLY A 20 10.78 5.90 -19.38
C GLY A 20 11.18 4.53 -18.85
N VAL A 21 11.10 4.33 -17.54
CA VAL A 21 11.25 3.00 -16.93
C VAL A 21 9.86 2.53 -16.55
N ASP A 22 9.39 1.46 -17.19
CA ASP A 22 8.33 0.64 -16.62
C ASP A 22 8.74 0.36 -15.18
N MET A 23 7.96 0.86 -14.21
CA MET A 23 8.25 0.73 -12.79
C MET A 23 8.09 -0.74 -12.37
N LYS A 24 9.05 -1.57 -12.77
CA LYS A 24 9.31 -2.85 -12.13
C LYS A 24 9.76 -2.48 -10.73
N ARG A 25 8.87 -2.71 -9.76
CA ARG A 25 9.21 -2.68 -8.34
C ARG A 25 10.48 -3.46 -8.13
N SER A 26 11.28 -3.02 -7.15
CA SER A 26 12.37 -3.86 -6.69
C SER A 26 11.81 -5.24 -6.31
N ASP A 27 12.58 -6.31 -6.53
CA ASP A 27 12.10 -7.68 -6.27
C ASP A 27 11.72 -7.87 -4.78
N GLU A 28 12.17 -6.96 -3.91
CA GLU A 28 11.92 -6.88 -2.48
C GLU A 28 10.48 -6.51 -2.11
N LEU A 29 9.86 -5.55 -2.80
CA LEU A 29 8.49 -5.07 -2.47
C LEU A 29 7.40 -5.65 -3.37
N LYS A 30 7.80 -6.38 -4.41
CA LYS A 30 6.91 -6.93 -5.44
C LYS A 30 5.74 -7.74 -4.91
N LYS A 31 5.91 -8.41 -3.77
CA LYS A 31 4.87 -9.25 -3.16
C LYS A 31 3.73 -8.43 -2.56
N LEU A 32 4.04 -7.29 -1.93
CA LEU A 32 3.03 -6.33 -1.48
C LEU A 32 2.27 -5.76 -2.69
N SER A 33 2.98 -5.43 -3.76
CA SER A 33 2.34 -5.04 -5.03
C SER A 33 1.45 -6.13 -5.64
N TRP A 34 1.77 -7.42 -5.44
CA TRP A 34 0.88 -8.51 -5.85
C TRP A 34 -0.40 -8.54 -5.03
N GLU A 35 -0.30 -8.36 -3.72
CA GLU A 35 -1.46 -8.28 -2.82
C GLU A 35 -2.38 -7.10 -3.18
N HIS A 36 -1.83 -5.98 -3.70
CA HIS A 36 -2.63 -4.88 -4.23
C HIS A 36 -3.56 -5.29 -5.39
N HIS A 37 -3.16 -6.25 -6.23
CA HIS A 37 -4.04 -6.75 -7.29
C HIS A 37 -5.30 -7.42 -6.71
N ASP A 38 -5.13 -8.19 -5.62
CA ASP A 38 -6.22 -8.84 -4.91
C ASP A 38 -7.06 -7.84 -4.12
N ALA A 39 -6.45 -6.85 -3.45
CA ALA A 39 -7.17 -5.75 -2.81
C ALA A 39 -8.11 -5.05 -3.80
N LEU A 40 -7.59 -4.66 -4.97
CA LEU A 40 -8.39 -4.02 -6.02
C LEU A 40 -9.47 -4.95 -6.59
N LYS A 41 -9.23 -6.26 -6.63
CA LYS A 41 -10.24 -7.25 -7.02
C LYS A 41 -11.39 -7.28 -6.02
N PHE A 42 -11.12 -7.28 -4.72
CA PHE A 42 -12.16 -7.20 -3.70
C PHE A 42 -12.95 -5.89 -3.76
N GLY A 43 -12.27 -4.76 -4.00
CA GLY A 43 -12.93 -3.49 -4.28
C GLY A 43 -13.90 -3.55 -5.47
N ARG A 44 -13.51 -4.26 -6.55
CA ARG A 44 -14.40 -4.51 -7.69
C ARG A 44 -15.59 -5.39 -7.33
N HIS A 45 -15.44 -6.39 -6.47
CA HIS A 45 -16.56 -7.20 -6.00
C HIS A 45 -17.59 -6.35 -5.25
N ILE A 46 -17.13 -5.50 -4.32
CA ILE A 46 -18.00 -4.55 -3.59
C ILE A 46 -18.79 -3.70 -4.57
N ARG A 47 -18.09 -3.05 -5.51
CA ARG A 47 -18.71 -2.19 -6.51
C ARG A 47 -19.76 -2.93 -7.37
N LYS A 48 -19.42 -4.12 -7.86
CA LYS A 48 -20.35 -4.95 -8.65
C LYS A 48 -21.60 -5.34 -7.85
N GLY A 49 -21.43 -5.67 -6.57
CA GLY A 49 -22.56 -5.97 -5.69
C GLY A 49 -23.54 -4.79 -5.59
N LEU A 50 -23.01 -3.59 -5.38
CA LEU A 50 -23.84 -2.38 -5.34
C LEU A 50 -24.53 -2.09 -6.68
N GLU A 51 -23.80 -2.19 -7.79
CA GLU A 51 -24.35 -1.97 -9.14
C GLU A 51 -25.46 -2.97 -9.51
N ARG A 52 -25.40 -4.19 -8.96
CA ARG A 52 -26.43 -5.24 -9.13
C ARG A 52 -27.62 -5.10 -8.19
N GLY A 53 -27.63 -4.11 -7.30
CA GLY A 53 -28.69 -3.93 -6.30
C GLY A 53 -28.67 -5.00 -5.19
N THR A 54 -27.53 -5.65 -4.96
CA THR A 54 -27.36 -6.55 -3.80
C THR A 54 -27.59 -5.76 -2.51
N ASP A 55 -28.23 -6.39 -1.53
CA ASP A 55 -28.43 -5.82 -0.19
C ASP A 55 -27.12 -5.21 0.35
N PRO A 56 -27.08 -3.88 0.60
CA PRO A 56 -25.90 -3.21 1.12
C PRO A 56 -25.37 -3.82 2.42
N GLU A 57 -26.23 -4.44 3.24
CA GLU A 57 -25.79 -5.15 4.44
C GLU A 57 -24.94 -6.38 4.09
N LEU A 58 -25.36 -7.21 3.12
CA LEU A 58 -24.53 -8.32 2.63
C LEU A 58 -23.18 -7.84 2.07
N VAL A 59 -23.18 -6.79 1.26
CA VAL A 59 -21.95 -6.18 0.73
C VAL A 59 -21.09 -5.60 1.86
N GLY A 60 -21.71 -5.01 2.88
CA GLY A 60 -21.08 -4.53 4.10
C GLY A 60 -20.37 -5.62 4.88
N ARG A 61 -20.98 -6.81 5.03
CA ARG A 61 -20.32 -7.96 5.66
C ARG A 61 -19.08 -8.39 4.87
N TYR A 62 -19.16 -8.39 3.55
CA TYR A 62 -18.02 -8.72 2.70
C TYR A 62 -16.88 -7.71 2.83
N ALA A 63 -17.17 -6.41 2.80
CA ALA A 63 -16.16 -5.38 2.97
C ALA A 63 -15.45 -5.48 4.34
N ARG A 64 -16.21 -5.77 5.41
CA ARG A 64 -15.63 -6.04 6.74
C ARG A 64 -14.74 -7.28 6.73
N TYR A 65 -15.22 -8.37 6.14
CA TYR A 65 -14.45 -9.60 6.03
C TYR A 65 -13.14 -9.41 5.24
N VAL A 66 -13.17 -8.69 4.12
CA VAL A 66 -11.97 -8.30 3.36
C VAL A 66 -11.03 -7.46 4.22
N THR A 67 -11.56 -6.53 5.00
CA THR A 67 -10.75 -5.67 5.87
C THR A 67 -10.02 -6.51 6.92
N GLU A 68 -10.73 -7.37 7.63
CA GLU A 68 -10.17 -8.20 8.72
C GLU A 68 -9.21 -9.30 8.23
N ARG A 69 -9.54 -9.92 7.10
CA ARG A 69 -8.82 -11.11 6.62
C ARG A 69 -7.71 -10.81 5.65
N PHE A 70 -7.72 -9.64 5.02
CA PHE A 70 -6.77 -9.29 3.98
C PHE A 70 -6.09 -7.95 4.24
N LEU A 71 -6.86 -6.86 4.32
CA LEU A 71 -6.27 -5.51 4.40
C LEU A 71 -5.53 -5.26 5.71
N GLU A 72 -6.10 -5.59 6.86
CA GLU A 72 -5.43 -5.39 8.16
C GLU A 72 -4.14 -6.21 8.32
N PRO A 73 -4.09 -7.50 7.93
CA PRO A 73 -2.83 -8.24 7.85
C PRO A 73 -1.80 -7.63 6.88
N HIS A 74 -2.24 -7.18 5.70
CA HIS A 74 -1.41 -6.51 4.70
C HIS A 74 -0.79 -5.22 5.24
N PHE A 75 -1.61 -4.31 5.79
CA PHE A 75 -1.17 -3.06 6.41
C PHE A 75 -0.18 -3.29 7.55
N ARG A 76 -0.45 -4.29 8.41
CA ARG A 76 0.48 -4.64 9.48
C ARG A 76 1.83 -5.08 8.93
N LEU A 77 1.83 -5.86 7.85
CA LEU A 77 3.07 -6.29 7.21
C LEU A 77 3.87 -5.12 6.67
N GLU A 78 3.21 -4.13 6.05
CA GLU A 78 3.88 -2.90 5.59
C GLU A 78 4.44 -2.07 6.75
N GLU A 79 3.67 -1.93 7.83
CA GLU A 79 4.09 -1.20 9.02
C GLU A 79 5.29 -1.86 9.72
N GLU A 80 5.25 -3.19 9.88
CA GLU A 80 6.28 -3.96 10.56
C GLU A 80 7.53 -4.15 9.69
N ALA A 81 7.35 -4.44 8.40
CA ALA A 81 8.44 -4.70 7.48
C ALA A 81 9.09 -3.43 6.94
N LEU A 82 8.33 -2.35 6.70
CA LEU A 82 8.86 -1.13 6.08
C LEU A 82 8.94 0.03 7.07
N VAL A 83 7.80 0.46 7.63
CA VAL A 83 7.73 1.70 8.43
C VAL A 83 8.61 1.61 9.67
N LYS A 84 8.66 0.46 10.34
CA LYS A 84 9.50 0.24 11.52
C LYS A 84 10.99 0.51 11.28
N ARG A 85 11.47 0.31 10.05
CA ARG A 85 12.88 0.47 9.65
C ARG A 85 13.28 1.91 9.36
N LEU A 86 12.30 2.79 9.13
CA LEU A 86 12.52 4.21 8.93
C LEU A 86 12.94 4.89 10.24
N ASP A 87 13.78 5.91 10.16
CA ASP A 87 14.07 6.79 11.29
C ASP A 87 12.91 7.76 11.58
N ASP A 88 13.03 8.59 12.62
CA ASP A 88 11.96 9.48 13.05
C ASP A 88 11.65 10.60 12.05
N GLU A 89 12.65 11.07 11.29
CA GLU A 89 12.47 12.10 10.27
C GLU A 89 11.74 11.50 9.06
N GLN A 90 12.19 10.33 8.60
CA GLN A 90 11.57 9.58 7.53
C GLN A 90 10.13 9.15 7.86
N LYS A 91 9.85 8.80 9.13
CA LYS A 91 8.47 8.52 9.58
C LYS A 91 7.60 9.75 9.56
N ALA A 92 8.15 10.94 9.78
CA ALA A 92 7.42 12.19 9.76
C ALA A 92 7.09 12.67 8.34
N GLU A 93 7.63 12.03 7.30
CA GLU A 93 7.34 12.37 5.90
C GLU A 93 5.84 12.27 5.60
N PRO A 94 5.25 13.23 4.87
CA PRO A 94 3.81 13.28 4.63
C PRO A 94 3.24 12.01 4.00
N VAL A 95 3.97 11.35 3.11
CA VAL A 95 3.53 10.11 2.46
C VAL A 95 3.38 8.97 3.45
N VAL A 96 4.31 8.85 4.42
CA VAL A 96 4.27 7.80 5.44
C VAL A 96 3.10 8.05 6.40
N GLN A 97 2.93 9.30 6.85
CA GLN A 97 1.80 9.66 7.71
C GLN A 97 0.46 9.42 7.02
N GLN A 98 0.35 9.76 5.73
CA GLN A 98 -0.87 9.53 4.97
C GLN A 98 -1.21 8.04 4.87
N VAL A 99 -0.25 7.18 4.56
CA VAL A 99 -0.45 5.71 4.52
C VAL A 99 -0.97 5.20 5.87
N LEU A 100 -0.31 5.56 6.98
CA LEU A 100 -0.74 5.16 8.32
C LEU A 100 -2.13 5.68 8.70
N ASP A 101 -2.47 6.90 8.29
CA ASP A 101 -3.80 7.46 8.50
C ASP A 101 -4.88 6.75 7.69
N GLU A 102 -4.57 6.37 6.45
CA GLU A 102 -5.45 5.60 5.58
C GLU A 102 -5.67 4.18 6.15
N HIS A 103 -4.64 3.51 6.68
CA HIS A 103 -4.78 2.23 7.39
C HIS A 103 -5.77 2.33 8.56
N ARG A 104 -5.58 3.34 9.42
CA ARG A 104 -6.50 3.60 10.54
C ARG A 104 -7.91 3.92 10.05
N GLN A 105 -8.05 4.60 8.90
CA GLN A 105 -9.34 4.94 8.33
C GLN A 105 -10.09 3.71 7.82
N PHE A 106 -9.43 2.72 7.20
CA PHE A 106 -10.08 1.46 6.85
C PHE A 106 -10.67 0.75 8.07
N GLY A 107 -9.92 0.71 9.18
CA GLY A 107 -10.43 0.21 10.46
C GLY A 107 -11.68 0.95 10.94
N ARG A 108 -11.68 2.29 10.88
CA ARG A 108 -12.87 3.10 11.21
C ARG A 108 -14.06 2.84 10.28
N MET A 109 -13.82 2.64 9.00
CA MET A 109 -14.87 2.33 8.03
C MET A 109 -15.47 0.95 8.28
N LYS A 110 -14.64 -0.05 8.62
CA LYS A 110 -15.09 -1.39 9.06
C LYS A 110 -16.05 -1.31 10.24
N GLU A 111 -15.69 -0.56 11.29
CA GLU A 111 -16.55 -0.40 12.47
C GLU A 111 -17.87 0.29 12.14
N LYS A 112 -17.84 1.34 11.30
CA LYS A 112 -19.06 2.00 10.82
C LYS A 112 -19.96 1.06 10.01
N LEU A 113 -19.36 0.21 9.16
CA LEU A 113 -20.11 -0.81 8.41
C LEU A 113 -20.76 -1.85 9.34
N ALA A 114 -20.15 -2.13 10.49
CA ALA A 114 -20.71 -3.06 11.49
C ALA A 114 -21.91 -2.47 12.23
N GLN A 115 -21.90 -1.16 12.50
CA GLN A 115 -23.01 -0.43 13.12
C GLN A 115 -24.22 -0.29 12.18
N GLY A 116 -23.97 -0.21 10.88
CA GLY A 116 -25.00 -0.12 9.86
C GLY A 116 -25.62 1.27 9.70
N GLY A 117 -26.82 1.32 9.11
CA GLY A 117 -27.58 2.56 8.89
C GLY A 117 -27.77 2.96 7.43
N GLU A 118 -28.54 4.02 7.21
CA GLU A 118 -28.97 4.49 5.88
C GLU A 118 -27.79 4.89 4.97
N ALA A 119 -26.68 5.35 5.55
CA ALA A 119 -25.49 5.75 4.82
C ALA A 119 -24.60 4.59 4.34
N ARG A 120 -24.96 3.31 4.63
CA ARG A 120 -24.10 2.14 4.33
C ARG A 120 -23.67 2.07 2.87
N HIS A 121 -24.59 2.34 1.94
CA HIS A 121 -24.30 2.33 0.52
C HIS A 121 -23.22 3.36 0.13
N GLN A 122 -23.34 4.60 0.63
CA GLN A 122 -22.36 5.66 0.38
C GLN A 122 -21.01 5.33 1.02
N LEU A 123 -21.02 4.76 2.22
CA LEU A 123 -19.81 4.32 2.91
C LEU A 123 -19.05 3.24 2.12
N LEU A 124 -19.76 2.30 1.49
CA LEU A 124 -19.16 1.27 0.65
C LEU A 124 -18.56 1.84 -0.64
N LEU A 125 -19.21 2.84 -1.27
CA LEU A 125 -18.62 3.55 -2.41
C LEU A 125 -17.36 4.30 -2.01
N ALA A 126 -17.38 4.98 -0.87
CA ALA A 126 -16.21 5.66 -0.33
C ALA A 126 -15.07 4.67 -0.02
N PHE A 127 -15.39 3.48 0.50
CA PHE A 127 -14.41 2.43 0.77
C PHE A 127 -13.68 1.99 -0.50
N VAL A 128 -14.42 1.74 -1.59
CA VAL A 128 -13.84 1.34 -2.87
C VAL A 128 -12.97 2.46 -3.47
N ALA A 129 -13.45 3.70 -3.41
CA ALA A 129 -12.70 4.85 -3.91
C ALA A 129 -11.39 5.05 -3.13
N MET A 130 -11.46 4.96 -1.80
CA MET A 130 -10.31 5.07 -0.92
C MET A 130 -9.31 3.93 -1.15
N LEU A 131 -9.75 2.68 -1.27
CA LEU A 131 -8.87 1.53 -1.54
C LEU A 131 -8.08 1.71 -2.84
N ARG A 132 -8.73 2.24 -3.89
CA ARG A 132 -8.04 2.55 -5.14
C ARG A 132 -7.04 3.68 -4.99
N ALA A 133 -7.37 4.73 -4.23
CA ALA A 133 -6.49 5.86 -3.99
C ALA A 133 -5.26 5.44 -3.17
N HIS A 134 -5.48 4.66 -2.12
CA HIS A 134 -4.48 4.10 -1.23
C HIS A 134 -3.45 3.25 -1.98
N VAL A 135 -3.90 2.23 -2.72
CA VAL A 135 -3.01 1.42 -3.58
C VAL A 135 -2.24 2.31 -4.57
N ASN A 136 -2.85 3.38 -5.09
CA ASN A 136 -2.13 4.28 -5.99
C ASN A 136 -1.08 5.13 -5.29
N LEU A 137 -1.37 5.62 -4.08
CA LEU A 137 -0.44 6.34 -3.22
C LEU A 137 0.77 5.47 -2.93
N GLU A 138 0.54 4.22 -2.53
CA GLU A 138 1.63 3.35 -2.10
C GLU A 138 2.57 3.01 -3.23
N GLU A 139 1.98 2.56 -4.34
CA GLU A 139 2.71 2.25 -5.56
C GLU A 139 3.49 3.48 -6.06
N LYS A 140 2.86 4.65 -6.18
CA LYS A 140 3.53 5.79 -6.83
C LYS A 140 4.47 6.57 -5.91
N HIS A 141 4.26 6.51 -4.60
CA HIS A 141 4.90 7.44 -3.68
C HIS A 141 5.53 6.72 -2.48
N PHE A 142 4.79 5.87 -1.77
CA PHE A 142 5.30 5.24 -0.55
C PHE A 142 6.43 4.24 -0.83
N PHE A 143 6.22 3.28 -1.74
CA PHE A 143 7.24 2.28 -2.06
C PHE A 143 8.51 2.90 -2.66
N PRO A 144 8.43 3.84 -3.64
CA PRO A 144 9.62 4.55 -4.12
C PRO A 144 10.34 5.34 -3.03
N PHE A 145 9.61 5.90 -2.05
CA PHE A 145 10.21 6.57 -0.91
C PHE A 145 10.98 5.59 -0.03
N VAL A 146 10.38 4.45 0.32
CA VAL A 146 11.02 3.40 1.12
C VAL A 146 12.26 2.82 0.41
N GLU A 147 12.18 2.55 -0.89
CA GLU A 147 13.31 2.08 -1.71
C GLU A 147 14.49 3.07 -1.73
N GLN A 148 14.23 4.38 -1.58
CA GLN A 148 15.27 5.42 -1.51
C GLN A 148 15.79 5.62 -0.08
N ALA A 149 14.94 5.42 0.92
CA ALA A 149 15.23 5.68 2.33
C ALA A 149 16.05 4.54 2.98
N LEU A 150 15.82 3.30 2.55
CA LEU A 150 16.45 2.11 3.12
C LEU A 150 17.68 1.66 2.31
N ASP A 151 18.70 1.16 3.01
CA ASP A 151 19.82 0.50 2.35
C ASP A 151 19.47 -0.93 1.90
N ALA A 152 20.38 -1.55 1.14
CA ALA A 152 20.16 -2.87 0.56
C ALA A 152 19.97 -3.97 1.63
N ASP A 153 20.66 -3.88 2.76
CA ASP A 153 20.56 -4.87 3.83
C ASP A 153 19.20 -4.77 4.54
N ALA A 154 18.72 -3.55 4.78
CA ALA A 154 17.41 -3.29 5.34
C ALA A 154 16.27 -3.75 4.40
N LEU A 155 16.41 -3.50 3.09
CA LEU A 155 15.44 -3.94 2.08
C LEU A 155 15.38 -5.47 1.95
N GLU A 156 16.51 -6.17 1.98
CA GLU A 156 16.52 -7.64 1.95
C GLU A 156 15.90 -8.23 3.23
N GLN A 157 16.15 -7.64 4.40
CA GLN A 157 15.48 -8.06 5.63
C GLN A 157 13.97 -7.84 5.57
N ALA A 158 13.53 -6.69 5.05
CA ALA A 158 12.11 -6.40 4.84
C ALA A 158 11.48 -7.42 3.88
N ARG A 159 12.14 -7.72 2.77
CA ARG A 159 11.71 -8.75 1.81
C ARG A 159 11.50 -10.10 2.48
N GLN A 160 12.41 -10.54 3.35
CA GLN A 160 12.28 -11.82 4.06
C GLN A 160 11.10 -11.84 5.03
N GLU A 161 10.81 -10.73 5.69
CA GLU A 161 9.62 -10.58 6.54
C GLU A 161 8.34 -10.62 5.69
N ILE A 162 8.31 -9.87 4.59
CA ILE A 162 7.22 -9.86 3.62
C ILE A 162 6.98 -11.28 3.07
N ASP A 163 8.04 -11.99 2.68
CA ASP A 163 7.93 -13.34 2.13
C ASP A 163 7.28 -14.32 3.10
N ARG A 164 7.54 -14.18 4.41
CA ARG A 164 6.95 -15.00 5.48
C ARG A 164 5.54 -14.57 5.86
N GLY A 165 5.25 -13.26 5.81
CA GLY A 165 4.00 -12.66 6.28
C GLY A 165 2.93 -12.44 5.22
N HIS A 166 3.26 -12.62 3.94
CA HIS A 166 2.35 -12.34 2.82
C HIS A 166 1.00 -13.05 2.96
N VAL A 167 -0.04 -12.36 2.50
CA VAL A 167 -1.43 -12.77 2.66
C VAL A 167 -1.94 -13.42 1.36
N PRO A 168 -2.47 -14.65 1.40
CA PRO A 168 -3.07 -15.24 0.22
C PRO A 168 -4.29 -14.45 -0.31
N GLY A 169 -4.34 -14.24 -1.62
CA GLY A 169 -5.42 -13.52 -2.32
C GLY A 169 -6.75 -14.27 -2.46
N GLU A 170 -6.86 -15.49 -1.93
CA GLU A 170 -8.09 -16.29 -1.98
C GLU A 170 -8.87 -16.19 -0.67
N LEU A 171 -9.93 -15.38 -0.71
CA LEU A 171 -10.88 -15.26 0.38
C LEU A 171 -12.03 -16.26 0.20
N GLY A 172 -12.26 -17.11 1.20
CA GLY A 172 -13.32 -18.13 1.21
C GLY A 172 -14.73 -17.60 1.44
N TRP A 173 -15.11 -16.51 0.75
CA TRP A 173 -16.41 -15.86 0.93
C TRP A 173 -17.54 -16.53 0.11
N SER A 174 -18.71 -16.66 0.73
CA SER A 174 -19.96 -17.10 0.10
C SER A 174 -21.17 -16.38 0.73
N PRO A 175 -22.20 -15.98 -0.05
CA PRO A 175 -22.35 -16.14 -1.50
C PRO A 175 -21.54 -15.12 -2.31
N LYS A 176 -21.20 -15.49 -3.55
CA LYS A 176 -20.50 -14.62 -4.50
C LYS A 176 -21.45 -13.64 -5.19
N PHE A 177 -21.94 -12.66 -4.44
CA PHE A 177 -22.93 -11.68 -4.89
C PHE A 177 -22.48 -10.77 -6.07
N TRP A 178 -21.19 -10.81 -6.42
CA TRP A 178 -20.61 -10.04 -7.52
C TRP A 178 -20.65 -10.76 -8.87
N GLU A 179 -21.06 -12.03 -8.89
CA GLU A 179 -21.21 -12.87 -10.09
C GLU A 179 -22.58 -12.72 -10.73
#